data_AF-A0A956DDV4-F1
#
_entry.id   AF-A0A956DDV4-F1
#
_cell.length_a   1.000
_cell.length_b   1.000
_cell.length_c   1.000
_cell.angle_alpha   90.00
_cell.angle_beta   90.00
_cell.angle_gamma   90.00
#
_symmetry.space_group_name_H-M   'P 1'
#
loop_
_entity.id
_entity.type
_entity.pdbx_description
1 polymer ?
#
loop_
_entity_poly.entity_id
_entity_poly.type
_entity_poly.pdbx_seq_one_letter_code
_entity_poly.pdbx_strand_id
1 'polypeptide(L)'
;RGLHRRAAVGGVTALGLVASAWTGHVTWATATAATVALLSRASHPRRLVVAFVFLALTVVGSRDRTTASLVFAHLHNLVALVLWWFWRPRRGVSYLVLLLYAAAALVLALGLVEPLGTAWRLGGFGLHEARESLAPGVTAPWGTRLVVLFAFAQAMHYALWVRLVPEEDRERPTPRTFRASWRALRTDLGGALLSVAALSAIGVAAWALVDLADAREGYLRAAIFHGHLELVALALLATEGRSFATALVRPRRSYYDDASAAWKRSRARSV
;
A
#
# COMPACT_ATOMS: atom_id res chain seq x y z
N ARG A 1 9.04 -11.57 16.53
CA ARG A 1 8.75 -10.29 17.23
C ARG A 1 7.87 -9.44 16.30
N GLY A 2 6.60 -9.84 16.10
CA GLY A 2 5.72 -9.16 15.15
C GLY A 2 5.11 -7.88 15.73
N LEU A 3 4.59 -7.00 14.85
CA LEU A 3 3.93 -5.75 15.24
C LEU A 3 2.72 -5.97 16.15
N HIS A 4 2.04 -7.10 16.03
CA HIS A 4 0.95 -7.53 16.91
C HIS A 4 1.35 -7.61 18.41
N ARG A 5 2.65 -7.67 18.73
CA ARG A 5 3.13 -7.67 20.13
C ARG A 5 3.49 -6.28 20.65
N ARG A 6 3.36 -5.24 19.83
CA ARG A 6 3.71 -3.86 20.17
C ARG A 6 2.43 -3.05 20.34
N ALA A 7 1.74 -3.28 21.45
CA ALA A 7 0.44 -2.68 21.73
C ALA A 7 0.44 -1.15 21.55
N ALA A 8 1.50 -0.46 21.98
CA ALA A 8 1.63 1.00 21.79
C ALA A 8 1.70 1.41 20.31
N VAL A 9 2.49 0.72 19.48
CA VAL A 9 2.55 1.00 18.03
C VAL A 9 1.22 0.66 17.38
N GLY A 10 0.61 -0.47 17.73
CA GLY A 10 -0.71 -0.85 17.21
C GLY A 10 -1.80 0.16 17.57
N GLY A 11 -1.84 0.61 18.83
CA GLY A 11 -2.82 1.58 19.31
C GLY A 11 -2.66 2.96 18.67
N VAL A 12 -1.43 3.47 18.56
CA VAL A 12 -1.14 4.74 17.89
C VAL A 12 -1.51 4.67 16.40
N THR A 13 -1.16 3.58 15.71
CA THR A 13 -1.55 3.36 14.32
C THR A 13 -3.07 3.31 14.18
N ALA A 14 -3.78 2.55 15.01
CA ALA A 14 -5.23 2.45 14.96
C ALA A 14 -5.92 3.81 15.20
N LEU A 15 -5.47 4.57 16.20
CA LEU A 15 -6.01 5.91 16.49
C LEU A 15 -5.78 6.86 15.31
N GLY A 16 -4.56 6.90 14.79
CA GLY A 16 -4.21 7.74 13.64
C GLY A 16 -4.99 7.38 12.38
N LEU A 17 -5.25 6.09 12.19
CA LEU A 17 -6.03 5.56 11.07
C LEU A 17 -7.50 5.94 11.17
N VAL A 18 -8.10 5.84 12.37
CA VAL A 18 -9.46 6.34 12.63
C VAL A 18 -9.55 7.84 12.38
N ALA A 19 -8.58 8.62 12.87
CA ALA A 19 -8.55 10.06 12.62
C ALA A 19 -8.40 10.39 11.13
N SER A 20 -7.52 9.68 10.42
CA SER A 20 -7.32 9.84 8.97
C SER A 20 -8.59 9.50 8.18
N ALA A 21 -9.27 8.41 8.53
CA ALA A 21 -10.52 7.99 7.90
C ALA A 21 -11.66 8.97 8.16
N TRP A 22 -11.75 9.51 9.39
CA TRP A 22 -12.78 10.45 9.79
C TRP A 22 -12.63 11.80 9.09
N THR A 23 -11.41 12.34 9.01
CA THR A 23 -11.19 13.68 8.44
C THR A 23 -10.77 13.67 6.97
N GLY A 24 -10.39 12.53 6.41
CA GLY A 24 -9.83 12.43 5.05
C GLY A 24 -8.50 13.17 4.87
N HIS A 25 -7.73 13.40 5.94
CA HIS A 25 -6.51 14.22 5.89
C HIS A 25 -5.24 13.38 6.09
N VAL A 26 -4.27 13.56 5.18
CA VAL A 26 -2.96 12.88 5.25
C VAL A 26 -2.12 13.28 6.46
N THR A 27 -2.35 14.46 7.04
CA THR A 27 -1.57 14.96 8.19
C THR A 27 -1.62 14.02 9.40
N TRP A 28 -2.73 13.32 9.60
CA TRP A 28 -2.84 12.30 10.64
C TRP A 28 -1.93 11.11 10.37
N ALA A 29 -1.76 10.72 9.10
CA ALA A 29 -0.86 9.65 8.71
C ALA A 29 0.61 10.02 8.93
N THR A 30 1.02 11.24 8.56
CA THR A 30 2.40 11.71 8.82
C THR A 30 2.66 11.90 10.31
N ALA A 31 1.71 12.43 11.08
CA ALA A 31 1.84 12.57 12.53
C ALA A 31 2.00 11.20 13.21
N THR A 32 1.19 10.23 12.79
CA THR A 32 1.25 8.86 13.29
C THR A 32 2.58 8.20 12.95
N ALA A 33 3.07 8.37 11.72
CA ALA A 33 4.39 7.89 11.32
C ALA A 33 5.52 8.50 12.18
N ALA A 34 5.44 9.80 12.52
CA ALA A 34 6.39 10.44 13.43
C ALA A 34 6.34 9.82 14.83
N THR A 35 5.15 9.64 15.41
CA THR A 35 4.99 8.99 16.72
C THR A 35 5.49 7.56 16.70
N VAL A 36 5.18 6.79 15.64
CA VAL A 36 5.68 5.41 15.49
C VAL A 36 7.20 5.38 15.37
N ALA A 37 7.82 6.32 14.66
CA ALA A 37 9.27 6.45 14.62
C ALA A 37 9.86 6.68 16.02
N LEU A 38 9.22 7.54 16.83
CA LEU A 38 9.59 7.72 18.23
C LEU A 38 9.34 6.46 19.06
N LEU A 39 8.37 5.60 18.75
CA LEU A 39 8.13 4.32 19.45
C LEU A 39 8.94 3.14 18.88
N SER A 40 9.83 3.40 17.92
CA SER A 40 10.68 2.37 17.31
C SER A 40 11.81 1.91 18.23
N ARG A 41 12.42 0.77 17.89
CA ARG A 41 13.56 0.18 18.64
C ARG A 41 14.93 0.64 18.14
N ALA A 42 14.96 1.68 17.31
CA ALA A 42 16.19 2.23 16.77
C ALA A 42 16.97 3.06 17.81
N SER A 43 18.20 3.45 17.47
CA SER A 43 18.97 4.41 18.27
C SER A 43 18.25 5.76 18.35
N HIS A 44 18.45 6.49 19.46
CA HIS A 44 17.82 7.79 19.67
C HIS A 44 18.04 8.79 18.51
N PRO A 45 19.26 8.96 17.95
CA PRO A 45 19.46 9.88 16.83
C PRO A 45 18.61 9.51 15.61
N ARG A 46 18.56 8.21 15.27
CA ARG A 46 17.78 7.72 14.13
C ARG A 46 16.27 7.92 14.32
N ARG A 47 15.77 7.68 15.55
CA ARG A 47 14.36 7.95 15.92
C ARG A 47 14.01 9.41 15.72
N LEU A 48 14.86 10.31 16.24
CA LEU A 48 14.63 11.75 16.19
C LEU A 48 14.66 12.28 14.75
N VAL A 49 15.62 11.84 13.93
CA VAL A 49 15.69 12.26 12.52
C VAL A 49 14.44 11.83 11.74
N VAL A 50 14.04 10.56 11.84
CA VAL A 50 12.85 10.09 11.10
C VAL A 50 11.58 10.76 11.63
N ALA A 51 11.42 10.89 12.94
CA ALA A 51 10.29 11.58 13.53
C ALA A 51 10.24 13.06 13.11
N PHE A 52 11.38 13.75 13.08
CA PHE A 52 11.48 15.13 12.64
C PHE A 52 11.04 15.30 11.18
N VAL A 53 11.47 14.42 10.27
CA VAL A 53 11.04 14.46 8.87
C VAL A 53 9.52 14.34 8.75
N PHE A 54 8.91 13.36 9.42
CA PHE A 54 7.45 13.18 9.38
C PHE A 54 6.68 14.30 10.10
N LEU A 55 7.24 14.86 11.17
CA LEU A 55 6.65 16.02 11.85
C LEU A 55 6.72 17.27 10.96
N ALA A 56 7.83 17.50 10.26
CA ALA A 56 7.95 18.59 9.30
C ALA A 56 6.93 18.45 8.17
N LEU A 57 6.74 17.24 7.62
CA LEU A 57 5.69 16.96 6.64
C LEU A 57 4.29 17.22 7.20
N THR A 58 4.05 16.89 8.47
CA THR A 58 2.78 17.16 9.15
C THR A 58 2.53 18.67 9.26
N VAL A 59 3.52 19.45 9.68
CA VAL A 59 3.42 20.91 9.81
C VAL A 59 3.19 21.55 8.44
N VAL A 60 3.99 21.18 7.43
CA VAL A 60 3.83 21.71 6.07
C VAL A 60 2.46 21.34 5.51
N GLY A 61 2.06 20.07 5.61
CA GLY A 61 0.77 19.61 5.10
C GLY A 61 -0.44 20.17 5.84
N SER A 62 -0.26 20.66 7.07
CA SER A 62 -1.34 21.31 7.82
C SER A 62 -1.68 22.72 7.30
N ARG A 63 -0.74 23.38 6.61
CA ARG A 63 -0.93 24.73 6.05
C ARG A 63 -1.77 24.73 4.77
N ASP A 64 -1.64 23.68 3.97
CA ASP A 64 -2.43 23.47 2.75
C ASP A 64 -2.79 21.99 2.63
N ARG A 65 -3.93 21.63 3.25
CA ARG A 65 -4.37 20.24 3.35
C ARG A 65 -4.76 19.65 2.00
N THR A 66 -5.28 20.48 1.10
CA THR A 66 -5.71 20.05 -0.24
C THR A 66 -4.49 19.70 -1.08
N THR A 67 -3.52 20.60 -1.17
CA THR A 67 -2.28 20.34 -1.90
C THR A 67 -1.52 19.17 -1.30
N ALA A 68 -1.43 19.07 0.04
CA ALA A 68 -0.79 17.94 0.70
C ALA A 68 -1.45 16.60 0.35
N SER A 69 -2.78 16.55 0.31
CA SER A 69 -3.53 15.35 -0.04
C SER A 69 -3.37 14.99 -1.52
N LEU A 70 -3.34 15.97 -2.43
CA LEU A 70 -3.06 15.74 -3.86
C LEU A 70 -1.64 15.23 -4.11
N VAL A 71 -0.65 15.88 -3.49
CA VAL A 71 0.75 15.44 -3.56
C VAL A 71 0.89 14.03 -3.00
N PHE A 72 0.26 13.74 -1.86
CA PHE A 72 0.25 12.40 -1.29
C PHE A 72 -0.43 11.39 -2.22
N ALA A 73 -1.58 11.72 -2.81
CA ALA A 73 -2.26 10.87 -3.78
C ALA A 73 -1.34 10.51 -4.95
N HIS A 74 -0.49 11.41 -5.43
CA HIS A 74 0.46 11.09 -6.50
C HIS A 74 1.66 10.28 -5.98
N LEU A 75 2.25 10.69 -4.86
CA LEU A 75 3.51 10.12 -4.37
C LEU A 75 3.35 8.80 -3.62
N HIS A 76 2.20 8.52 -2.99
CA HIS A 76 1.99 7.25 -2.26
C HIS A 76 2.08 6.03 -3.19
N ASN A 77 1.75 6.21 -4.48
CA ASN A 77 1.92 5.15 -5.47
C ASN A 77 3.37 4.67 -5.60
N LEU A 78 4.35 5.53 -5.32
CA LEU A 78 5.78 5.17 -5.28
C LEU A 78 6.17 4.47 -3.98
N VAL A 79 5.41 4.63 -2.89
CA VAL A 79 5.74 4.07 -1.58
C VAL A 79 5.73 2.54 -1.63
N ALA A 80 4.78 1.93 -2.33
CA ALA A 80 4.79 0.48 -2.58
C ALA A 80 6.09 -0.01 -3.22
N LEU A 81 6.57 0.71 -4.25
CA LEU A 81 7.81 0.36 -4.96
C LEU A 81 9.04 0.53 -4.07
N VAL A 82 9.09 1.63 -3.30
CA VAL A 82 10.15 1.90 -2.33
C VAL A 82 10.17 0.83 -1.24
N LEU A 83 9.01 0.54 -0.63
CA LEU A 83 8.88 -0.48 0.40
C LEU A 83 9.31 -1.84 -0.14
N TRP A 84 8.80 -2.27 -1.30
CA TRP A 84 9.21 -3.52 -1.94
C TRP A 84 10.73 -3.57 -2.18
N TRP A 85 11.32 -2.51 -2.73
CA TRP A 85 12.75 -2.43 -3.04
C TRP A 85 13.65 -2.57 -1.81
N PHE A 86 13.27 -1.93 -0.71
CA PHE A 86 14.05 -1.97 0.52
C PHE A 86 13.76 -3.20 1.39
N TRP A 87 12.57 -3.77 1.27
CA TRP A 87 12.15 -4.97 1.97
C TRP A 87 12.78 -6.22 1.34
N ARG A 88 12.83 -6.31 0.02
CA ARG A 88 13.21 -7.54 -0.68
C ARG A 88 14.71 -7.65 -1.00
N PRO A 89 15.28 -8.88 -1.00
CA PRO A 89 16.58 -9.11 -1.61
C PRO A 89 16.53 -8.76 -3.10
N ARG A 90 17.53 -8.02 -3.61
CA ARG A 90 17.57 -7.63 -5.01
C ARG A 90 17.98 -8.82 -5.86
N ARG A 91 17.25 -9.07 -6.94
CA ARG A 91 17.57 -10.03 -8.00
C ARG A 91 17.54 -9.31 -9.34
N GLY A 92 18.05 -9.93 -10.42
CA GLY A 92 18.05 -9.32 -11.76
C GLY A 92 16.67 -8.80 -12.20
N VAL A 93 15.61 -9.58 -11.93
CA VAL A 93 14.22 -9.19 -12.20
C VAL A 93 13.80 -7.92 -11.44
N SER A 94 14.34 -7.68 -10.24
CA SER A 94 14.00 -6.50 -9.46
C SER A 94 14.42 -5.20 -10.16
N TYR A 95 15.61 -5.20 -10.76
CA TYR A 95 16.11 -4.06 -11.53
C TYR A 95 15.30 -3.85 -12.82
N LEU A 96 14.92 -4.95 -13.49
CA LEU A 96 14.07 -4.89 -14.68
C LEU A 96 12.71 -4.23 -14.37
N VAL A 97 12.07 -4.59 -13.25
CA VAL A 97 10.80 -3.96 -12.84
C VAL A 97 10.97 -2.45 -12.61
N LEU A 98 12.04 -2.02 -11.94
CA LEU A 98 12.32 -0.59 -11.75
C LEU A 98 12.59 0.14 -13.06
N LEU A 99 13.37 -0.47 -13.95
CA LEU A 99 13.70 0.09 -15.25
C LEU A 99 12.43 0.25 -16.11
N LEU A 100 11.59 -0.78 -16.18
CA LEU A 100 10.33 -0.74 -16.92
C LEU A 100 9.37 0.29 -16.32
N TYR A 101 9.29 0.38 -14.99
CA TYR A 101 8.49 1.40 -14.31
C TYR A 101 8.95 2.81 -14.69
N ALA A 102 10.26 3.08 -14.57
CA ALA A 102 10.84 4.39 -14.87
C ALA A 102 10.70 4.76 -16.35
N ALA A 103 10.95 3.82 -17.26
CA ALA A 103 10.80 4.03 -18.70
C ALA A 103 9.34 4.33 -19.07
N ALA A 104 8.38 3.55 -18.56
CA ALA A 104 6.96 3.81 -18.80
C ALA A 104 6.53 5.17 -18.22
N ALA A 105 6.91 5.47 -16.97
CA ALA A 105 6.62 6.77 -16.35
C ALA A 105 7.17 7.95 -17.17
N LEU A 106 8.38 7.82 -17.72
CA LEU A 106 8.99 8.84 -18.58
C LEU A 106 8.22 9.00 -19.90
N VAL A 107 7.87 7.90 -20.57
CA VAL A 107 7.08 7.92 -21.81
C VAL A 107 5.73 8.63 -21.59
N LEU A 108 5.06 8.34 -20.47
CA LEU A 108 3.80 8.98 -20.09
C LEU A 108 3.98 10.46 -19.75
N ALA A 109 5.02 10.82 -18.99
CA ALA A 109 5.32 12.20 -18.61
C ALA A 109 5.67 13.09 -19.80
N LEU A 110 6.28 12.51 -20.85
CA LEU A 110 6.58 13.19 -22.11
C LEU A 110 5.35 13.32 -23.03
N GLY A 111 4.21 12.70 -22.68
CA GLY A 111 2.98 12.77 -23.47
C GLY A 111 2.99 11.92 -24.74
N LEU A 112 3.92 10.97 -24.87
CA LEU A 112 4.09 10.17 -26.10
C LEU A 112 2.91 9.23 -26.40
N VAL A 113 2.00 9.03 -25.43
CA VAL A 113 0.80 8.21 -25.58
C VAL A 113 -0.49 9.02 -25.70
N GLU A 114 -0.44 10.36 -25.66
CA GLU A 114 -1.62 11.22 -25.79
C GLU A 114 -2.49 10.91 -27.02
N PRO A 115 -1.94 10.57 -28.20
CA PRO A 115 -2.74 10.23 -29.38
C PRO A 115 -3.60 8.97 -29.20
N LEU A 116 -3.28 8.09 -28.23
CA LEU A 116 -3.91 6.78 -28.08
C LEU A 116 -5.22 6.80 -27.29
N GLY A 117 -5.62 7.92 -26.67
CA GLY A 117 -6.91 7.93 -25.97
C GLY A 117 -7.16 9.14 -25.08
N THR A 118 -7.84 10.14 -25.63
CA THR A 118 -8.51 11.20 -24.87
C THR A 118 -10.03 10.97 -24.76
N ALA A 119 -10.58 10.01 -25.50
CA ALA A 119 -12.03 9.77 -25.61
C ALA A 119 -12.60 8.78 -24.58
N TRP A 120 -11.85 8.41 -23.55
CA TRP A 120 -12.31 7.40 -22.58
C TRP A 120 -13.33 7.97 -21.60
N ARG A 121 -14.47 7.31 -21.45
CA ARG A 121 -15.52 7.61 -20.46
C ARG A 121 -16.11 6.31 -19.91
N LEU A 122 -16.38 6.27 -18.61
CA LEU A 122 -17.08 5.18 -17.94
C LEU A 122 -18.15 5.75 -17.00
N GLY A 123 -19.42 5.46 -17.27
CA GLY A 123 -20.54 5.87 -16.40
C GLY A 123 -20.60 7.39 -16.13
N GLY A 124 -20.33 8.21 -17.14
CA GLY A 124 -20.30 9.68 -17.02
C GLY A 124 -18.96 10.28 -16.56
N PHE A 125 -18.12 9.48 -15.88
CA PHE A 125 -16.78 9.89 -15.46
C PHE A 125 -15.78 9.74 -16.59
N GLY A 126 -15.17 10.85 -17.02
CA GLY A 126 -14.18 10.92 -18.08
C GLY A 126 -12.85 11.50 -17.61
N LEU A 127 -11.97 11.70 -18.59
CA LEU A 127 -10.64 12.27 -18.36
C LEU A 127 -10.70 13.71 -17.83
N HIS A 128 -11.73 14.48 -18.17
CA HIS A 128 -11.92 15.84 -17.69
C HIS A 128 -12.19 15.87 -16.19
N GLU A 129 -13.16 15.09 -15.71
CA GLU A 129 -13.50 15.00 -14.30
C GLU A 129 -12.34 14.44 -13.47
N ALA A 130 -11.59 13.47 -14.04
CA ALA A 130 -10.37 12.96 -13.42
C ALA A 130 -9.29 14.05 -13.26
N ARG A 131 -9.16 14.95 -14.24
CA ARG A 131 -8.22 16.07 -14.18
C ARG A 131 -8.61 17.13 -13.17
N GLU A 132 -9.87 17.52 -13.13
CA GLU A 132 -10.36 18.47 -12.13
C GLU A 132 -10.14 17.92 -10.70
N SER A 133 -10.27 16.60 -10.53
CA SER A 133 -10.05 15.93 -9.25
C SER A 133 -8.57 15.77 -8.86
N LEU A 134 -7.68 15.44 -9.81
CA LEU A 134 -6.28 15.04 -9.50
C LEU A 134 -5.23 16.11 -9.83
N ALA A 135 -5.54 17.01 -10.76
CA ALA A 135 -4.63 18.07 -11.19
C ALA A 135 -5.37 19.41 -11.36
N PRO A 136 -6.12 19.87 -10.32
CA PRO A 136 -6.88 21.11 -10.40
C PRO A 136 -5.96 22.30 -10.71
N GLY A 137 -6.40 23.18 -11.61
CA GLY A 137 -5.64 24.37 -12.01
C GLY A 137 -4.43 24.10 -12.91
N VAL A 138 -4.15 22.85 -13.30
CA VAL A 138 -3.07 22.52 -14.23
C VAL A 138 -3.55 22.61 -15.67
N THR A 139 -2.75 23.23 -16.54
CA THR A 139 -3.05 23.35 -17.98
C THR A 139 -3.31 22.00 -18.63
N ALA A 140 -4.09 22.00 -19.71
CA ALA A 140 -4.65 20.77 -20.24
C ALA A 140 -3.65 19.64 -20.59
N PRO A 141 -2.55 19.90 -21.30
CA PRO A 141 -1.58 18.86 -21.63
C PRO A 141 -0.95 18.26 -20.36
N TRP A 142 -0.53 19.11 -19.42
CA TRP A 142 0.12 18.66 -18.19
C TRP A 142 -0.84 17.97 -17.21
N GLY A 143 -2.08 18.47 -17.09
CA GLY A 143 -3.10 17.84 -16.26
C GLY A 143 -3.43 16.42 -16.77
N THR A 144 -3.56 16.24 -18.08
CA THR A 144 -3.78 14.92 -18.68
C THR A 144 -2.60 13.98 -18.39
N ARG A 145 -1.36 14.43 -18.58
CA ARG A 145 -0.16 13.64 -18.29
C ARG A 145 -0.10 13.20 -16.83
N LEU A 146 -0.40 14.09 -15.89
CA LEU A 146 -0.46 13.77 -14.46
C LEU A 146 -1.52 12.71 -14.16
N VAL A 147 -2.71 12.82 -14.73
CA VAL A 147 -3.78 11.82 -14.52
C VAL A 147 -3.40 10.45 -15.09
N VAL A 148 -2.82 10.40 -16.29
CA VAL A 148 -2.40 9.13 -16.90
C VAL A 148 -1.23 8.51 -16.14
N LEU A 149 -0.26 9.34 -15.72
CA LEU A 149 0.84 8.89 -14.88
C LEU A 149 0.35 8.38 -13.51
N PHE A 150 -0.61 9.07 -12.90
CA PHE A 150 -1.28 8.63 -11.68
C PHE A 150 -1.96 7.28 -11.89
N ALA A 151 -2.74 7.11 -12.95
CA ALA A 151 -3.43 5.86 -13.25
C ALA A 151 -2.44 4.69 -13.46
N PHE A 152 -1.34 4.93 -14.18
CA PHE A 152 -0.26 3.96 -14.33
C PHE A 152 0.40 3.61 -12.99
N ALA A 153 0.78 4.62 -12.22
CA ALA A 153 1.43 4.43 -10.92
C ALA A 153 0.51 3.68 -9.95
N GLN A 154 -0.80 3.99 -9.96
CA GLN A 154 -1.83 3.29 -9.20
C GLN A 154 -1.95 1.82 -9.62
N ALA A 155 -1.98 1.53 -10.92
CA ALA A 155 -2.03 0.16 -11.42
C ALA A 155 -0.79 -0.64 -10.97
N MET A 156 0.41 -0.03 -11.05
CA MET A 156 1.65 -0.64 -10.58
C MET A 156 1.66 -0.84 -9.07
N HIS A 157 1.16 0.12 -8.30
CA HIS A 157 1.00 0.01 -6.85
C HIS A 157 0.15 -1.21 -6.47
N TYR A 158 -1.02 -1.38 -7.11
CA TYR A 158 -1.84 -2.59 -6.91
C TYR A 158 -1.14 -3.86 -7.36
N ALA A 159 -0.49 -3.85 -8.53
CA ALA A 159 0.23 -5.02 -9.02
C ALA A 159 1.32 -5.46 -8.04
N LEU A 160 2.03 -4.51 -7.41
CA LEU A 160 3.02 -4.81 -6.39
C LEU A 160 2.40 -5.50 -5.18
N TRP A 161 1.36 -4.91 -4.59
CA TRP A 161 0.77 -5.42 -3.34
C TRP A 161 -0.07 -6.68 -3.52
N VAL A 162 -0.85 -6.75 -4.58
CA VAL A 162 -1.79 -7.85 -4.82
C VAL A 162 -1.11 -9.02 -5.52
N ARG A 163 -0.09 -8.75 -6.35
CA ARG A 163 0.54 -9.77 -7.18
C ARG A 163 2.00 -10.01 -6.83
N LEU A 164 2.89 -9.04 -7.02
CA LEU A 164 4.33 -9.27 -6.97
C LEU A 164 4.78 -9.71 -5.57
N VAL A 165 4.43 -8.94 -4.54
CA VAL A 165 4.83 -9.23 -3.15
C VAL A 165 4.32 -10.61 -2.69
N PRO A 166 3.02 -10.95 -2.83
CA PRO A 166 2.54 -12.28 -2.47
C PRO A 166 3.16 -13.42 -3.29
N GLU A 167 3.45 -13.18 -4.56
CA GLU A 167 4.06 -14.18 -5.44
C GLU A 167 5.55 -14.40 -5.13
N GLU A 168 6.26 -13.39 -4.61
CA GLU A 168 7.63 -13.56 -4.09
C GLU A 168 7.64 -14.31 -2.75
N ASP A 169 6.59 -14.18 -1.94
CA ASP A 169 6.44 -14.82 -0.63
C ASP A 169 5.87 -16.24 -0.67
N ARG A 170 5.47 -16.73 -1.84
CA ARG A 170 4.88 -18.07 -1.93
C ARG A 170 5.93 -19.14 -1.64
N GLU A 171 5.51 -20.14 -0.89
CA GLU A 171 6.35 -21.31 -0.58
C GLU A 171 6.50 -22.27 -1.78
N ARG A 172 5.64 -22.15 -2.81
CA ARG A 172 5.51 -23.13 -3.89
C ARG A 172 5.55 -22.51 -5.29
N PRO A 173 6.05 -23.24 -6.31
CA PRO A 173 6.13 -22.74 -7.68
C PRO A 173 4.77 -22.53 -8.37
N THR A 174 3.68 -23.08 -7.84
CA THR A 174 2.34 -22.98 -8.44
C THR A 174 1.47 -21.89 -7.79
N PRO A 175 0.70 -21.11 -8.58
CA PRO A 175 -0.21 -20.09 -8.04
C PRO A 175 -1.21 -20.65 -7.02
N ARG A 176 -1.66 -19.83 -6.07
CA ARG A 176 -2.72 -20.18 -5.12
C ARG A 176 -4.08 -20.19 -5.85
N THR A 177 -4.91 -21.19 -5.57
CA THR A 177 -6.33 -21.14 -5.96
C THR A 177 -7.08 -20.13 -5.10
N PHE A 178 -8.22 -19.61 -5.56
CA PHE A 178 -9.03 -18.67 -4.76
C PHE A 178 -9.35 -19.19 -3.35
N ARG A 179 -9.73 -20.47 -3.23
CA ARG A 179 -10.01 -21.11 -1.94
C ARG A 179 -8.78 -21.18 -1.03
N ALA A 180 -7.58 -21.34 -1.59
CA ALA A 180 -6.34 -21.30 -0.82
C ALA A 180 -6.02 -19.88 -0.34
N SER A 181 -6.20 -18.87 -1.21
CA SER A 181 -6.02 -17.45 -0.86
C SER A 181 -6.99 -17.00 0.25
N TRP A 182 -8.27 -17.39 0.17
CA TRP A 182 -9.26 -17.09 1.23
C TRP A 182 -8.87 -17.70 2.58
N ARG A 183 -8.41 -18.95 2.60
CA ARG A 183 -7.94 -19.61 3.85
C ARG A 183 -6.70 -18.95 4.43
N ALA A 184 -5.78 -18.49 3.57
CA ALA A 184 -4.60 -17.74 4.00
C ALA A 184 -5.03 -16.41 4.65
N LEU A 185 -5.85 -15.61 3.96
CA LEU A 185 -6.41 -14.36 4.51
C LEU A 185 -7.13 -14.56 5.84
N ARG A 186 -7.93 -15.62 5.96
CA ARG A 186 -8.63 -15.95 7.22
C ARG A 186 -7.66 -16.28 8.35
N THR A 187 -6.53 -16.92 8.04
CA THR A 187 -5.48 -17.21 9.02
C THR A 187 -4.76 -15.95 9.48
N ASP A 188 -4.54 -15.01 8.56
CA ASP A 188 -3.80 -13.78 8.82
C ASP A 188 -4.65 -12.72 9.55
N LEU A 189 -5.91 -12.55 9.15
CA LEU A 189 -6.81 -11.51 9.65
C LEU A 189 -7.79 -12.01 10.73
N GLY A 190 -8.05 -13.32 10.77
CA GLY A 190 -9.17 -13.88 11.52
C GLY A 190 -10.50 -13.80 10.75
N GLY A 191 -11.49 -14.58 11.20
CA GLY A 191 -12.80 -14.66 10.52
C GLY A 191 -13.58 -13.35 10.57
N ALA A 192 -13.65 -12.70 11.73
CA ALA A 192 -14.43 -11.48 11.91
C ALA A 192 -13.93 -10.32 11.02
N LEU A 193 -12.63 -10.03 11.04
CA LEU A 193 -12.05 -8.95 10.24
C LEU A 193 -12.16 -9.23 8.73
N LEU A 194 -11.98 -10.49 8.31
CA LEU A 194 -12.17 -10.87 6.91
C LEU A 194 -13.63 -10.71 6.47
N SER A 195 -14.60 -11.07 7.32
CA SER A 195 -16.02 -10.87 7.05
C SER A 195 -16.35 -9.39 6.91
N VAL A 196 -15.85 -8.53 7.81
CA VAL A 196 -16.03 -7.07 7.71
C VAL A 196 -15.46 -6.56 6.39
N ALA A 197 -14.22 -6.94 6.04
CA ALA A 197 -13.60 -6.52 4.79
C ALA A 197 -14.39 -6.98 3.54
N ALA A 198 -14.89 -8.22 3.53
CA ALA A 198 -15.69 -8.76 2.43
C ALA A 198 -17.04 -8.04 2.29
N LEU A 199 -17.73 -7.80 3.42
CA LEU A 199 -18.99 -7.06 3.43
C LEU A 199 -18.79 -5.60 3.00
N SER A 200 -17.70 -4.94 3.43
CA SER A 200 -17.35 -3.60 2.96
C SER A 200 -17.12 -3.57 1.45
N ALA A 201 -16.41 -4.55 0.89
CA ALA A 201 -16.19 -4.63 -0.55
C ALA A 201 -17.50 -4.80 -1.35
N ILE A 202 -18.40 -5.67 -0.86
CA ILE A 202 -19.74 -5.83 -1.45
C ILE A 202 -20.55 -4.54 -1.33
N GLY A 203 -20.49 -3.87 -0.18
CA GLY A 203 -21.18 -2.59 0.04
C GLY A 203 -20.72 -1.50 -0.93
N VAL A 204 -19.41 -1.35 -1.15
CA VAL A 204 -18.87 -0.40 -2.14
C VAL A 204 -19.31 -0.77 -3.55
N ALA A 205 -19.30 -2.05 -3.91
CA ALA A 205 -19.76 -2.50 -5.22
C ALA A 205 -21.26 -2.20 -5.43
N ALA A 206 -22.09 -2.45 -4.43
CA ALA A 206 -23.52 -2.15 -4.47
C ALA A 206 -23.79 -0.64 -4.54
N TRP A 207 -23.05 0.17 -3.77
CA TRP A 207 -23.11 1.64 -3.84
C TRP A 207 -22.77 2.16 -5.23
N ALA A 208 -21.72 1.61 -5.87
CA ALA A 208 -21.31 1.98 -7.22
C ALA A 208 -22.34 1.64 -8.31
N LEU A 209 -23.25 0.70 -8.07
CA LEU A 209 -24.38 0.41 -8.97
C LEU A 209 -25.46 1.49 -8.92
N VAL A 210 -25.53 2.25 -7.82
CA VAL A 210 -26.49 3.35 -7.62
C VAL A 210 -25.87 4.69 -8.02
N ASP A 211 -24.66 4.96 -7.51
CA ASP A 211 -23.90 6.17 -7.81
C ASP A 211 -22.40 5.84 -7.85
N LEU A 212 -21.85 5.74 -9.06
CA LEU A 212 -20.44 5.42 -9.27
C LEU A 212 -19.51 6.56 -8.80
N ALA A 213 -19.92 7.82 -8.95
CA ALA A 213 -19.09 8.96 -8.62
C ALA A 213 -18.93 9.11 -7.11
N ASP A 214 -20.04 9.02 -6.38
CA ASP A 214 -20.08 9.07 -4.92
C ASP A 214 -19.38 7.85 -4.30
N ALA A 215 -19.63 6.64 -4.81
CA ALA A 215 -18.93 5.43 -4.37
C ALA A 215 -17.42 5.50 -4.61
N ARG A 216 -16.98 6.10 -5.74
CA ARG A 216 -15.55 6.35 -6.00
C ARG A 216 -14.98 7.31 -4.98
N GLU A 217 -15.66 8.40 -4.66
CA GLU A 217 -15.19 9.35 -3.65
C GLU A 217 -15.04 8.68 -2.28
N GLY A 218 -16.06 7.93 -1.85
CA GLY A 218 -16.00 7.14 -0.62
C GLY A 218 -14.87 6.11 -0.63
N TYR A 219 -14.69 5.40 -1.76
CA TYR A 219 -13.59 4.46 -1.95
C TYR A 219 -12.23 5.16 -1.86
N LEU A 220 -12.06 6.34 -2.45
CA LEU A 220 -10.80 7.08 -2.41
C LEU A 220 -10.49 7.61 -1.00
N ARG A 221 -11.51 8.03 -0.24
CA ARG A 221 -11.35 8.32 1.21
C ARG A 221 -10.89 7.08 1.97
N ALA A 222 -11.46 5.92 1.67
CA ALA A 222 -10.99 4.65 2.21
C ALA A 222 -9.60 4.25 1.67
N ALA A 223 -9.21 4.64 0.45
CA ALA A 223 -7.88 4.36 -0.09
C ALA A 223 -6.79 5.11 0.70
N ILE A 224 -7.07 6.30 1.25
CA ILE A 224 -6.14 7.00 2.16
C ILE A 224 -5.75 6.13 3.37
N PHE A 225 -6.60 5.18 3.78
CA PHE A 225 -6.33 4.20 4.84
C PHE A 225 -5.07 3.38 4.58
N HIS A 226 -4.88 2.85 3.36
CA HIS A 226 -3.71 1.99 3.11
C HIS A 226 -2.44 2.83 3.02
N GLY A 227 -2.52 4.02 2.41
CA GLY A 227 -1.41 4.97 2.40
C GLY A 227 -0.94 5.34 3.81
N HIS A 228 -1.85 5.42 4.78
CA HIS A 228 -1.48 5.60 6.19
C HIS A 228 -0.61 4.44 6.71
N LEU A 229 -1.04 3.20 6.48
CA LEU A 229 -0.30 2.01 6.91
C LEU A 229 1.07 1.93 6.25
N GLU A 230 1.18 2.37 4.99
CA GLU A 230 2.46 2.43 4.28
C GLU A 230 3.41 3.46 4.88
N LEU A 231 2.94 4.66 5.27
CA LEU A 231 3.80 5.65 5.94
C LEU A 231 4.30 5.14 7.29
N VAL A 232 3.45 4.43 8.04
CA VAL A 232 3.83 3.77 9.30
C VAL A 232 4.87 2.67 9.03
N ALA A 233 4.67 1.84 8.00
CA ALA A 233 5.63 0.82 7.61
C ALA A 233 6.96 1.43 7.15
N LEU A 234 6.92 2.55 6.42
CA LEU A 234 8.09 3.29 5.96
C LEU A 234 8.86 3.87 7.14
N ALA A 235 8.18 4.46 8.14
CA ALA A 235 8.82 4.95 9.36
C ALA A 235 9.51 3.84 10.14
N LEU A 236 8.87 2.66 10.27
CA LEU A 236 9.45 1.49 10.92
C LEU A 236 10.64 0.93 10.13
N LEU A 237 10.55 0.88 8.81
CA LEU A 237 11.67 0.45 7.95
C LEU A 237 12.84 1.44 8.04
N ALA A 238 12.55 2.74 8.01
CA ALA A 238 13.53 3.82 8.10
C ALA A 238 14.21 3.88 9.47
N THR A 239 13.56 3.41 10.55
CA THR A 239 14.14 3.36 11.90
C THR A 239 14.80 2.02 12.22
N GLU A 240 14.12 0.91 11.99
CA GLU A 240 14.56 -0.44 12.41
C GLU A 240 15.33 -1.20 11.32
N GLY A 241 15.33 -0.71 10.07
CA GLY A 241 16.07 -1.28 8.95
C GLY A 241 15.59 -2.69 8.54
N ARG A 242 16.46 -3.49 7.92
CA ARG A 242 16.11 -4.83 7.43
C ARG A 242 15.72 -5.82 8.53
N SER A 243 16.06 -5.54 9.79
CA SER A 243 15.59 -6.34 10.94
C SER A 243 14.06 -6.36 11.04
N PHE A 244 13.39 -5.28 10.61
CA PHE A 244 11.95 -5.21 10.46
C PHE A 244 11.45 -6.12 9.31
N ALA A 245 12.06 -6.00 8.13
CA ALA A 245 11.75 -6.82 6.96
C ALA A 245 11.88 -8.32 7.24
N THR A 246 12.97 -8.74 7.88
CA THR A 246 13.21 -10.14 8.25
C THR A 246 12.23 -10.63 9.32
N ALA A 247 11.77 -9.76 10.23
CA ALA A 247 10.80 -10.13 11.26
C ALA A 247 9.37 -10.35 10.72
N LEU A 248 9.03 -9.73 9.59
CA LEU A 248 7.77 -9.97 8.86
C LEU A 248 7.86 -11.20 7.96
N VAL A 249 9.03 -11.47 7.36
CA VAL A 249 9.22 -12.55 6.37
C VAL A 249 9.54 -13.89 6.99
N ARG A 250 10.07 -13.95 8.23
CA ARG A 250 10.36 -15.24 8.87
C ARG A 250 9.08 -16.09 8.87
N PRO A 251 9.06 -17.22 8.14
CA PRO A 251 7.91 -18.08 8.15
C PRO A 251 7.67 -18.49 9.60
N ARG A 252 6.42 -18.40 10.07
CA ARG A 252 5.98 -19.36 11.09
C ARG A 252 6.43 -20.71 10.54
N ARG A 253 7.27 -21.44 11.29
CA ARG A 253 7.75 -22.80 10.98
C ARG A 253 6.71 -23.48 10.09
N SER A 254 7.07 -23.75 8.83
CA SER A 254 6.06 -23.98 7.80
C SER A 254 5.15 -25.11 8.29
N TYR A 255 3.84 -24.94 8.19
CA TYR A 255 2.90 -26.03 8.42
C TYR A 255 3.32 -27.29 7.64
N TYR A 256 3.98 -27.11 6.49
CA TYR A 256 4.56 -28.18 5.70
C TYR A 256 5.85 -28.77 6.27
N ASP A 257 6.68 -28.03 6.99
CA ASP A 257 7.84 -28.60 7.67
C ASP A 257 7.37 -29.54 8.79
N ASP A 258 6.37 -29.12 9.55
CA ASP A 258 5.79 -29.94 10.61
C ASP A 258 4.99 -31.12 10.04
N ALA A 259 4.22 -30.92 8.96
CA ALA A 259 3.49 -31.99 8.27
C ALA A 259 4.41 -32.98 7.54
N SER A 260 5.49 -32.51 6.90
CA SER A 260 6.52 -33.34 6.27
C SER A 260 7.30 -34.14 7.32
N ALA A 261 7.67 -33.51 8.44
CA ALA A 261 8.28 -34.20 9.56
C ALA A 261 7.32 -35.22 10.19
N ALA A 262 6.04 -34.89 10.33
CA ALA A 262 5.02 -35.82 10.83
C ALA A 262 4.81 -37.01 9.88
N TRP A 263 4.74 -36.77 8.57
CA TRP A 263 4.63 -37.82 7.56
C TRP A 263 5.87 -38.72 7.49
N LYS A 264 7.08 -38.14 7.56
CA LYS A 264 8.32 -38.92 7.68
C LYS A 264 8.33 -39.79 8.94
N ARG A 265 7.87 -39.25 10.08
CA ARG A 265 7.74 -40.00 11.34
C ARG A 265 6.70 -41.12 11.28
N SER A 266 5.58 -40.94 10.57
CA SER A 266 4.58 -42.00 10.43
C SER A 266 5.08 -43.15 9.55
N ARG A 267 5.84 -42.83 8.49
CA ARG A 267 6.46 -43.85 7.62
C ARG A 267 7.56 -44.67 8.30
N ALA A 268 8.32 -44.05 9.19
CA ALA A 268 9.38 -44.73 9.94
C ALA A 268 8.86 -45.71 11.01
N ARG A 269 7.57 -45.63 11.39
CA ARG A 269 6.94 -46.55 12.36
C ARG A 269 6.20 -47.72 11.70
N SER A 270 6.04 -47.69 10.39
CA SER A 270 5.37 -48.73 9.61
C SER A 270 6.34 -49.74 8.97
N VAL A 271 7.61 -49.71 9.36
CA VAL A 271 8.68 -50.63 8.98
C VAL A 271 9.24 -51.21 10.28
#